data_AF-V3ZSY6-F1
#
_entry.id   AF-V3ZSY6-F1
#
_cell.length_a   1.000
_cell.length_b   1.000
_cell.length_c   1.000
_cell.angle_alpha   90.00
_cell.angle_beta   90.00
_cell.angle_gamma   90.00
#
_symmetry.space_group_name_H-M   'P 1'
#
loop_
_entity.id
_entity.type
_entity.pdbx_description
1 polymer ?
#
loop_
_entity_poly.entity_id
_entity_poly.type
_entity_poly.pdbx_seq_one_letter_code
_entity_poly.pdbx_strand_id
1 'polypeptide(L)'
;MNVRTLVSVIVIWVSGCYSAEFESGIDVINLSTCGAKGPTGPTQKHCDMSYHEKIRVMESGRYAGVQVWTVPETNVYSILALGAQGGKGARNMDEPQRGDYVHAKIKLMKGDLLHVLVGQQGGSACDRISERDDILLQEICLRKPSNSSIPITNISVTGGGGGGGGATVVFKIDKVTHLPIILMVAGGGGGLPFLRPATKNFNNTGLKRIAGKPYPVNDFISFFLYMRHKLHDSPVTLAELPS
;
A
#
# COMPACT_ATOMS: atom_id res chain seq x y z
N MET A 1 -1.12 -11.88 43.07
CA MET A 1 -1.99 -11.59 41.90
C MET A 1 -1.08 -11.23 40.74
N ASN A 2 -0.86 -12.17 39.81
CA ASN A 2 -0.04 -11.93 38.61
C ASN A 2 -0.86 -11.11 37.61
N VAL A 3 -0.75 -9.78 37.67
CA VAL A 3 -1.25 -8.91 36.59
C VAL A 3 -0.18 -8.99 35.49
N ARG A 4 -0.30 -9.98 34.59
CA ARG A 4 0.38 -9.91 33.30
C ARG A 4 -0.21 -8.72 32.57
N THR A 5 0.49 -7.60 32.54
CA THR A 5 0.14 -6.49 31.65
C THR A 5 0.31 -7.02 30.22
N LEU A 6 -0.78 -7.52 29.63
CA LEU A 6 -0.82 -7.95 28.24
C LEU A 6 -0.61 -6.70 27.39
N VAL A 7 0.62 -6.47 26.93
CA VAL A 7 0.87 -5.50 25.86
C VAL A 7 0.51 -6.22 24.57
N SER A 8 -0.47 -5.70 23.83
CA SER A 8 -0.86 -6.23 22.53
C SER A 8 -0.38 -5.29 21.43
N VAL A 9 0.25 -5.85 20.40
CA VAL A 9 0.78 -5.09 19.26
C VAL A 9 0.07 -5.50 17.98
N ILE A 10 -0.42 -4.50 17.26
CA ILE A 10 -1.03 -4.69 15.94
C ILE A 10 0.00 -4.21 14.93
N VAL A 11 0.56 -5.14 14.15
CA VAL A 11 1.43 -4.79 13.04
C VAL A 11 0.63 -4.96 11.75
N ILE A 12 0.57 -3.92 10.95
CA ILE A 12 -0.18 -3.92 9.69
C ILE A 12 0.84 -3.74 8.56
N TRP A 13 1.12 -4.82 7.84
CA TRP A 13 2.27 -4.91 6.94
C TRP A 13 1.91 -5.40 5.54
N VAL A 14 2.82 -5.19 4.59
CA VAL A 14 2.78 -5.68 3.21
C VAL A 14 4.03 -6.51 2.98
N SER A 15 3.92 -7.69 2.38
CA SER A 15 5.04 -8.62 2.21
C SER A 15 6.25 -7.96 1.51
N GLY A 16 7.33 -7.75 2.27
CA GLY A 16 8.59 -7.18 1.77
C GLY A 16 9.35 -6.33 2.80
N CYS A 17 10.28 -6.96 3.52
CA CYS A 17 11.28 -6.38 4.44
C CYS A 17 10.80 -5.50 5.64
N TYR A 18 10.46 -6.11 6.78
CA TYR A 18 10.83 -5.62 8.12
C TYR A 18 10.69 -6.76 9.14
N SER A 19 11.75 -7.05 9.90
CA SER A 19 11.71 -7.93 11.08
C SER A 19 11.66 -7.04 12.31
N ALA A 20 10.49 -6.93 12.96
CA ALA A 20 10.41 -6.36 14.29
C ALA A 20 10.72 -7.47 15.31
N GLU A 21 11.81 -7.32 16.06
CA GLU A 21 12.12 -8.18 17.21
C GLU A 21 11.17 -7.83 18.37
N PHE A 22 10.53 -8.83 18.98
CA PHE A 22 9.55 -8.62 20.05
C PHE A 22 9.85 -9.50 21.28
N GLU A 23 9.73 -8.90 22.46
CA GLU A 23 9.93 -9.56 23.75
C GLU A 23 8.87 -10.64 24.05
N SER A 24 9.29 -11.70 24.74
CA SER A 24 8.44 -12.84 25.11
C SER A 24 7.31 -12.41 26.06
N GLY A 25 6.06 -12.52 25.61
CA GLY A 25 4.85 -12.25 26.40
C GLY A 25 3.83 -11.29 25.77
N ILE A 26 4.09 -10.83 24.54
CA ILE A 26 3.26 -9.88 23.80
C ILE A 26 2.35 -10.63 22.81
N ASP A 27 1.05 -10.32 22.82
CA ASP A 27 0.10 -10.84 21.83
C ASP A 27 0.15 -9.96 20.57
N VAL A 28 0.68 -10.50 19.48
CA VAL A 28 0.91 -9.77 18.24
C VAL A 28 -0.07 -10.23 17.17
N ILE A 29 -0.82 -9.30 16.61
CA ILE A 29 -1.67 -9.54 15.45
C ILE A 29 -1.08 -8.87 14.21
N ASN A 30 -0.89 -9.68 13.16
CA ASN A 30 -0.32 -9.23 11.88
C ASN A 30 -1.39 -9.19 10.79
N LEU A 31 -1.79 -8.00 10.38
CA LEU A 31 -2.74 -7.81 9.28
C LEU A 31 -1.98 -7.47 7.98
N SER A 32 -2.28 -8.21 6.92
CA SER A 32 -1.67 -8.11 5.60
C SER A 32 -2.71 -7.90 4.50
N THR A 33 -2.30 -7.86 3.23
CA THR A 33 -3.24 -7.79 2.09
C THR A 33 -3.99 -9.10 1.84
N CYS A 34 -3.72 -10.16 2.61
CA CYS A 34 -4.22 -11.52 2.36
C CYS A 34 -3.92 -12.02 0.93
N GLY A 35 -2.79 -11.58 0.35
CA GLY A 35 -2.40 -11.90 -1.02
C GLY A 35 -3.11 -11.11 -2.12
N ALA A 36 -4.01 -10.17 -1.78
CA ALA A 36 -4.61 -9.28 -2.75
C ALA A 36 -3.54 -8.40 -3.44
N LYS A 37 -3.73 -8.19 -4.75
CA LYS A 37 -2.91 -7.32 -5.59
C LYS A 37 -3.80 -6.40 -6.44
N GLY A 38 -3.33 -5.18 -6.68
CA GLY A 38 -4.02 -4.20 -7.51
C GLY A 38 -5.02 -3.33 -6.75
N PRO A 39 -6.08 -2.83 -7.42
CA PRO A 39 -6.99 -1.85 -6.82
C PRO A 39 -8.08 -2.48 -5.93
N THR A 40 -8.27 -3.80 -6.01
CA THR A 40 -9.31 -4.52 -5.27
C THR A 40 -8.74 -5.16 -4.01
N GLY A 41 -9.41 -5.01 -2.88
CA GLY A 41 -9.00 -5.67 -1.64
C GLY A 41 -9.31 -7.19 -1.63
N PRO A 42 -8.88 -7.91 -0.58
CA PRO A 42 -9.09 -9.34 -0.46
C PRO A 42 -10.56 -9.72 -0.29
N THR A 43 -10.87 -11.01 -0.48
CA THR A 43 -12.16 -11.61 -0.11
C THR A 43 -12.02 -12.29 1.25
N GLN A 44 -13.14 -12.66 1.90
CA GLN A 44 -13.10 -13.41 3.15
C GLN A 44 -12.26 -14.69 3.02
N LYS A 45 -12.47 -15.44 1.93
CA LYS A 45 -11.72 -16.68 1.65
C LYS A 45 -10.20 -16.45 1.56
N HIS A 46 -9.75 -15.34 0.99
CA HIS A 46 -8.32 -15.03 0.94
C HIS A 46 -7.73 -14.81 2.34
N CYS A 47 -8.44 -14.10 3.21
CA CYS A 47 -7.98 -13.85 4.57
C CYS A 47 -8.12 -15.09 5.48
N ASP A 48 -9.13 -15.93 5.28
CA ASP A 48 -9.27 -17.21 5.99
C ASP A 48 -8.08 -18.15 5.73
N MET A 49 -7.47 -18.07 4.54
CA MET A 49 -6.24 -18.81 4.22
C MET A 49 -4.97 -18.13 4.77
N SER A 50 -5.04 -16.84 5.13
CA SER A 50 -3.89 -16.04 5.53
C SER A 50 -3.73 -15.94 7.05
N TYR A 51 -4.82 -16.05 7.81
CA TYR A 51 -4.84 -15.87 9.25
C TYR A 51 -5.32 -17.12 9.99
N HIS A 52 -4.77 -17.33 11.17
CA HIS A 52 -5.33 -18.27 12.14
C HIS A 52 -6.39 -17.59 13.03
N GLU A 53 -6.32 -16.26 13.14
CA GLU A 53 -7.21 -15.40 13.88
C GLU A 53 -8.51 -15.12 13.10
N LYS A 54 -9.59 -14.85 13.84
CA LYS A 54 -10.89 -14.55 13.25
C LYS A 54 -10.97 -13.10 12.76
N ILE A 55 -10.53 -12.85 11.53
CA ILE A 55 -10.63 -11.57 10.82
C ILE A 55 -11.78 -11.61 9.83
N ARG A 56 -12.69 -10.63 9.90
CA ARG A 56 -13.80 -10.50 8.94
C ARG A 56 -13.38 -9.56 7.81
N VAL A 57 -13.84 -9.82 6.59
CA VAL A 57 -13.66 -8.95 5.43
C VAL A 57 -15.03 -8.36 5.06
N MET A 58 -15.05 -7.07 4.79
CA MET A 58 -16.19 -6.39 4.17
C MET A 58 -16.26 -6.82 2.71
N GLU A 59 -17.30 -7.56 2.30
CA GLU A 59 -17.34 -8.15 0.94
C GLU A 59 -17.94 -7.22 -0.12
N SER A 60 -18.67 -6.17 0.28
CA SER A 60 -19.40 -5.32 -0.65
C SER A 60 -19.50 -3.86 -0.20
N GLY A 61 -19.98 -3.02 -1.11
CA GLY A 61 -20.14 -1.58 -0.91
C GLY A 61 -18.82 -0.82 -0.88
N ARG A 62 -18.87 0.43 -0.39
CA ARG A 62 -17.73 1.36 -0.36
C ARG A 62 -16.53 0.90 0.49
N TYR A 63 -16.71 -0.15 1.29
CA TYR A 63 -15.67 -0.71 2.15
C TYR A 63 -15.25 -2.13 1.71
N ALA A 64 -15.60 -2.55 0.49
CA ALA A 64 -15.22 -3.86 -0.02
C ALA A 64 -13.69 -4.08 0.09
N GLY A 65 -13.30 -5.23 0.66
CA GLY A 65 -11.91 -5.61 0.91
C GLY A 65 -11.30 -5.07 2.22
N VAL A 66 -12.02 -4.25 2.99
CA VAL A 66 -11.57 -3.80 4.31
C VAL A 66 -11.66 -4.94 5.32
N GLN A 67 -10.58 -5.17 6.05
CA GLN A 67 -10.51 -6.17 7.12
C GLN A 67 -11.02 -5.58 8.43
N VAL A 68 -11.70 -6.40 9.23
CA VAL A 68 -12.32 -5.99 10.48
C VAL A 68 -11.84 -6.91 11.58
N TRP A 69 -11.15 -6.31 12.55
CA TRP A 69 -10.66 -6.97 13.74
C TRP A 69 -11.47 -6.51 14.95
N THR A 70 -11.92 -7.47 15.75
CA THR A 70 -12.65 -7.23 16.99
C THR A 70 -11.68 -7.20 18.15
N VAL A 71 -11.66 -6.11 18.90
CA VAL A 71 -10.79 -5.93 20.05
C VAL A 71 -11.15 -6.96 21.15
N PRO A 72 -10.22 -7.84 21.55
CA PRO A 72 -10.53 -8.91 22.50
C PRO A 72 -10.67 -8.40 23.94
N GLU A 73 -9.91 -7.36 24.31
CA GLU A 73 -9.84 -6.83 25.67
C GLU A 73 -9.70 -5.31 25.70
N THR A 74 -10.19 -4.67 26.77
CA THR A 74 -10.03 -3.22 26.92
C THR A 74 -8.61 -2.93 27.39
N ASN A 75 -7.77 -2.32 26.53
CA ASN A 75 -6.39 -2.00 26.86
C ASN A 75 -5.83 -0.88 25.97
N VAL A 76 -4.59 -0.45 26.24
CA VAL A 76 -3.81 0.40 25.33
C VAL A 76 -3.06 -0.50 24.35
N TYR A 77 -3.39 -0.37 23.08
CA TYR A 77 -2.79 -1.12 21.99
C TYR A 77 -1.73 -0.28 21.29
N SER A 78 -0.60 -0.90 20.97
CA SER A 78 0.42 -0.31 20.12
C SER A 78 0.16 -0.73 18.67
N ILE A 79 -0.17 0.22 17.81
CA ILE A 79 -0.52 -0.03 16.41
C ILE A 79 0.55 0.56 15.51
N LEU A 80 1.15 -0.28 14.67
CA LEU A 80 2.09 0.12 13.62
C LEU A 80 1.42 -0.13 12.26
N ALA A 81 1.15 0.95 11.53
CA ALA A 81 0.62 0.88 10.17
C ALA A 81 1.71 1.22 9.16
N LEU A 82 1.88 0.40 8.12
CA LEU A 82 2.82 0.64 7.03
C LEU A 82 2.08 0.80 5.70
N GLY A 83 2.39 1.84 4.94
CA GLY A 83 1.95 2.02 3.57
C GLY A 83 2.74 1.14 2.60
N ALA A 84 2.14 0.82 1.45
CA ALA A 84 2.78 -0.06 0.49
C ALA A 84 3.81 0.66 -0.39
N GLN A 85 4.82 -0.07 -0.86
CA GLN A 85 5.80 0.42 -1.84
C GLN A 85 5.16 0.65 -3.22
N GLY A 86 5.70 1.59 -4.00
CA GLY A 86 5.40 1.71 -5.43
C GLY A 86 5.93 0.55 -6.28
N GLY A 87 5.55 0.53 -7.56
CA GLY A 87 5.99 -0.44 -8.56
C GLY A 87 7.16 0.04 -9.42
N LYS A 88 7.85 -0.88 -10.08
CA LYS A 88 8.96 -0.58 -10.99
C LYS A 88 8.46 -0.06 -12.34
N GLY A 89 9.13 0.97 -12.85
CA GLY A 89 8.98 1.43 -14.22
C GLY A 89 9.74 0.51 -15.17
N ALA A 90 9.30 0.40 -16.42
CA ALA A 90 10.01 -0.35 -17.43
C ALA A 90 11.43 0.23 -17.63
N ARG A 91 12.42 -0.65 -17.75
CA ARG A 91 13.86 -0.32 -17.81
C ARG A 91 14.40 0.44 -16.60
N ASN A 92 13.60 0.66 -15.57
CA ASN A 92 14.02 1.30 -14.35
C ASN A 92 14.31 0.22 -13.30
N MET A 93 15.61 0.03 -13.02
CA MET A 93 16.08 -0.98 -12.08
C MET A 93 16.26 -0.42 -10.67
N ASP A 94 15.99 0.88 -10.47
CA ASP A 94 16.01 1.49 -9.15
C ASP A 94 14.95 0.84 -8.26
N GLU A 95 15.14 0.98 -6.95
CA GLU A 95 14.14 0.55 -5.98
C GLU A 95 13.00 1.57 -5.91
N PRO A 96 11.73 1.16 -6.08
CA PRO A 96 10.61 2.08 -5.95
C PRO A 96 10.50 2.65 -4.55
N GLN A 97 9.88 3.82 -4.44
CA GLN A 97 9.73 4.50 -3.16
C GLN A 97 8.89 3.63 -2.23
N ARG A 98 9.38 3.46 -0.99
CA ARG A 98 8.68 2.78 0.08
C ARG A 98 7.48 3.61 0.53
N GLY A 99 6.47 2.94 1.07
CA GLY A 99 5.42 3.62 1.80
C GLY A 99 5.94 4.13 3.14
N ASP A 100 5.21 5.09 3.69
CA ASP A 100 5.46 5.66 5.01
C ASP A 100 4.96 4.70 6.11
N TYR A 101 5.30 4.98 7.36
CA TYR A 101 4.77 4.26 8.51
C TYR A 101 4.28 5.21 9.59
N VAL A 102 3.27 4.78 10.33
CA VAL A 102 2.78 5.52 11.50
C VAL A 102 2.66 4.55 12.67
N HIS A 103 3.14 4.98 13.83
CA HIS A 103 3.06 4.25 15.07
C HIS A 103 2.24 5.06 16.08
N ALA A 104 1.26 4.42 16.73
CA ALA A 104 0.44 5.06 17.74
C ALA A 104 0.07 4.10 18.88
N LYS A 105 -0.07 4.64 20.09
CA LYS A 105 -0.67 3.94 21.22
C LYS A 105 -2.10 4.42 21.40
N ILE A 106 -3.07 3.52 21.26
CA ILE A 106 -4.50 3.85 21.27
C ILE A 106 -5.20 3.01 22.33
N LYS A 107 -5.98 3.66 23.19
CA LYS A 107 -6.88 2.96 24.12
C LYS A 107 -8.08 2.44 23.36
N LEU A 108 -8.25 1.12 23.34
CA LEU A 108 -9.36 0.45 22.70
C LEU A 108 -10.22 -0.28 23.74
N MET A 109 -11.51 -0.38 23.49
CA MET A 109 -12.43 -1.10 24.37
C MET A 109 -12.74 -2.48 23.79
N LYS A 110 -12.90 -3.47 24.66
CA LYS A 110 -13.37 -4.81 24.28
C LYS A 110 -14.62 -4.71 23.41
N GLY A 111 -14.62 -5.42 22.28
CA GLY A 111 -15.71 -5.43 21.33
C GLY A 111 -15.73 -4.25 20.34
N ASP A 112 -14.78 -3.31 20.44
CA ASP A 112 -14.57 -2.33 19.37
C ASP A 112 -14.21 -3.04 18.05
N LEU A 113 -14.71 -2.50 16.94
CA LEU A 113 -14.40 -2.98 15.60
C LEU A 113 -13.40 -2.04 14.93
N LEU A 114 -12.16 -2.50 14.79
CA LEU A 114 -11.15 -1.81 13.98
C LEU A 114 -11.27 -2.25 12.55
N HIS A 115 -11.41 -1.28 11.66
CA HIS A 115 -11.44 -1.46 10.23
C HIS A 115 -10.07 -1.08 9.67
N VAL A 116 -9.49 -1.99 8.89
CA VAL A 116 -8.13 -1.90 8.39
C VAL A 116 -8.17 -2.11 6.88
N LEU A 117 -7.88 -1.02 6.16
CA LEU A 117 -7.56 -1.07 4.74
C LEU A 117 -6.04 -1.19 4.64
N VAL A 118 -5.54 -2.33 4.17
CA VAL A 118 -4.10 -2.55 3.98
C VAL A 118 -3.71 -2.12 2.58
N GLY A 119 -2.72 -1.23 2.47
CA GLY A 119 -2.17 -0.78 1.20
C GLY A 119 -1.57 -1.94 0.40
N GLN A 120 -1.72 -1.91 -0.92
CA GLN A 120 -1.16 -2.93 -1.81
C GLN A 120 0.01 -2.38 -2.60
N GLN A 121 1.04 -3.21 -2.85
CA GLN A 121 2.20 -2.80 -3.64
C GLN A 121 1.76 -2.31 -5.03
N GLY A 122 2.36 -1.22 -5.49
CA GLY A 122 2.16 -0.71 -6.84
C GLY A 122 2.60 -1.74 -7.88
N GLY A 123 1.78 -1.96 -8.90
CA GLY A 123 2.13 -2.89 -9.98
C GLY A 123 3.30 -2.35 -10.81
N SER A 124 4.28 -3.20 -11.13
CA SER A 124 5.36 -2.83 -12.03
C SER A 124 4.91 -2.95 -13.48
N ALA A 125 5.48 -2.10 -14.35
CA ALA A 125 5.16 -2.07 -15.77
C ALA A 125 5.33 -3.43 -16.47
N CYS A 126 6.22 -4.28 -15.94
CA CYS A 126 6.62 -5.55 -16.54
C CYS A 126 6.08 -6.79 -15.81
N ASP A 127 5.28 -6.65 -14.75
CA ASP A 127 4.83 -7.79 -13.92
C ASP A 127 3.84 -8.73 -14.64
N ARG A 128 3.28 -8.31 -15.78
CA ARG A 128 2.27 -9.04 -16.55
C ARG A 128 2.75 -9.52 -17.92
N ILE A 129 4.05 -9.45 -18.17
CA ILE A 129 4.62 -9.80 -19.47
C ILE A 129 5.17 -11.23 -19.42
N SER A 130 4.65 -12.06 -20.31
CA SER A 130 5.05 -13.43 -20.60
C SER A 130 5.91 -13.49 -21.87
N GLU A 131 6.63 -14.59 -22.06
CA GLU A 131 7.46 -14.81 -23.27
C GLU A 131 6.67 -14.91 -24.59
N ARG A 132 5.33 -14.84 -24.54
CA ARG A 132 4.44 -14.84 -25.70
C ARG A 132 3.93 -13.45 -26.07
N ASP A 133 4.24 -12.44 -25.26
CA ASP A 133 3.87 -11.07 -25.54
C ASP A 133 4.81 -10.44 -26.57
N ASP A 134 4.32 -9.36 -27.20
CA ASP A 134 4.97 -8.62 -28.31
C ASP A 134 6.49 -8.49 -28.10
N ILE A 135 7.25 -8.73 -29.18
CA ILE A 135 8.72 -8.64 -29.19
C ILE A 135 9.21 -7.28 -28.66
N LEU A 136 8.42 -6.22 -28.89
CA LEU A 136 8.69 -4.88 -28.40
C LEU A 136 8.59 -4.78 -26.86
N LEU A 137 7.58 -5.42 -26.28
CA LEU A 137 7.38 -5.47 -24.82
C LEU A 137 8.45 -6.33 -24.14
N GLN A 138 8.89 -7.41 -24.78
CA GLN A 138 10.04 -8.20 -24.31
C GLN A 138 11.33 -7.39 -24.31
N GLU A 139 11.60 -6.58 -25.33
CA GLU A 139 12.81 -5.75 -25.38
C GLU A 139 12.81 -4.66 -24.29
N ILE A 140 11.64 -4.06 -24.04
CA ILE A 140 11.44 -3.05 -23.00
C ILE A 140 11.54 -3.63 -21.58
N CYS A 141 11.04 -4.85 -21.35
CA CYS A 141 10.90 -5.43 -20.01
C CYS A 141 11.88 -6.52 -19.64
N LEU A 142 12.45 -7.26 -20.60
CA LEU A 142 13.32 -8.42 -20.35
C LEU A 142 14.79 -8.19 -20.74
N ARG A 143 15.14 -7.05 -21.35
CA ARG A 143 16.52 -6.71 -21.75
C ARG A 143 17.23 -7.90 -22.38
N LYS A 144 16.62 -8.59 -23.36
CA LYS A 144 17.39 -9.53 -24.18
C LYS A 144 18.43 -8.69 -24.94
N PRO A 145 19.74 -9.00 -24.86
CA PRO A 145 20.72 -8.39 -25.73
C PRO A 145 20.56 -9.06 -27.10
N SER A 146 19.50 -8.74 -27.82
CA SER A 146 19.54 -8.99 -29.25
C SER A 146 20.41 -7.90 -29.85
N ASN A 147 21.23 -8.28 -30.82
CA ASN A 147 21.76 -7.39 -31.85
C ASN A 147 20.61 -6.79 -32.70
N SER A 148 19.50 -6.39 -32.07
CA SER A 148 18.36 -5.71 -32.66
C SER A 148 18.79 -4.27 -32.86
N SER A 149 19.21 -3.99 -34.10
CA SER A 149 19.32 -2.67 -34.68
C SER A 149 17.93 -2.03 -34.84
N ILE A 150 17.09 -2.04 -33.80
CA ILE A 150 15.85 -1.26 -33.77
C ILE A 150 16.21 0.06 -33.09
N PRO A 151 16.40 1.15 -33.85
CA PRO A 151 16.61 2.45 -33.24
C PRO A 151 15.36 2.83 -32.45
N ILE A 152 15.51 2.84 -31.12
CA ILE A 152 14.46 3.16 -30.12
C ILE A 152 13.95 4.61 -30.27
N THR A 153 14.48 5.38 -31.23
CA THR A 153 14.08 6.75 -31.56
C THR A 153 12.66 6.86 -32.10
N ASN A 154 12.08 5.77 -32.65
CA ASN A 154 10.73 5.76 -33.23
C ASN A 154 9.68 5.03 -32.37
N ILE A 155 10.02 4.63 -31.14
CA ILE A 155 9.08 3.90 -30.29
C ILE A 155 8.29 4.91 -29.45
N SER A 156 7.05 5.19 -29.87
CA SER A 156 6.06 5.86 -29.04
C SER A 156 5.47 4.88 -28.02
N VAL A 157 6.25 4.52 -26.98
CA VAL A 157 5.68 3.83 -25.81
C VAL A 157 4.82 4.84 -25.05
N THR A 158 3.51 4.75 -25.18
CA THR A 158 2.57 5.44 -24.29
C THR A 158 2.40 4.59 -23.03
N GLY A 159 3.14 4.92 -21.97
CA GLY A 159 3.11 4.18 -20.71
C GLY A 159 4.44 3.51 -20.36
N GLY A 160 4.46 2.74 -19.27
CA GLY A 160 5.67 2.08 -18.75
C GLY A 160 6.18 2.62 -17.41
N GLY A 161 5.45 3.52 -16.76
CA GLY A 161 5.68 3.83 -15.34
C GLY A 161 5.10 2.74 -14.44
N GLY A 162 5.73 2.51 -13.29
CA GLY A 162 5.18 1.68 -12.23
C GLY A 162 4.04 2.41 -11.50
N GLY A 163 3.07 1.66 -11.00
CA GLY A 163 1.98 2.18 -10.19
C GLY A 163 2.46 2.68 -8.82
N GLY A 164 1.73 3.60 -8.20
CA GLY A 164 1.95 3.97 -6.80
C GLY A 164 1.50 2.85 -5.85
N GLY A 165 2.11 2.77 -4.67
CA GLY A 165 1.66 1.91 -3.59
C GLY A 165 0.41 2.45 -2.91
N GLY A 166 -0.45 1.56 -2.42
CA GLY A 166 -1.63 1.93 -1.63
C GLY A 166 -1.27 2.42 -0.22
N ALA A 167 -2.06 3.35 0.30
CA ALA A 167 -2.00 3.73 1.71
C ALA A 167 -2.66 2.68 2.60
N THR A 168 -2.18 2.57 3.83
CA THR A 168 -2.82 1.78 4.88
C THR A 168 -3.61 2.69 5.81
N VAL A 169 -4.87 2.37 6.06
CA VAL A 169 -5.78 3.19 6.86
C VAL A 169 -6.40 2.35 7.95
N VAL A 170 -6.33 2.84 9.19
CA VAL A 170 -7.02 2.25 10.34
C VAL A 170 -8.09 3.22 10.81
N PHE A 171 -9.31 2.72 10.93
CA PHE A 171 -10.46 3.53 11.32
C PHE A 171 -11.49 2.73 12.11
N LYS A 172 -12.35 3.43 12.84
CA LYS A 172 -13.59 2.89 13.40
C LYS A 172 -14.77 3.42 12.59
N ILE A 173 -15.90 2.73 12.66
CA ILE A 173 -17.16 3.28 12.14
C ILE A 173 -17.98 3.75 13.34
N ASP A 174 -18.38 5.01 13.33
CA ASP A 174 -19.25 5.56 14.35
C ASP A 174 -20.62 4.85 14.31
N LYS A 175 -21.12 4.46 15.49
CA LYS A 175 -22.34 3.65 15.58
C LYS A 175 -23.62 4.43 15.26
N VAL A 176 -23.59 5.75 15.41
CA VAL A 176 -24.77 6.62 15.25
C VAL A 176 -24.81 7.19 13.84
N THR A 177 -23.69 7.74 13.38
CA THR A 177 -23.59 8.44 12.09
C THR A 177 -23.21 7.51 10.95
N HIS A 178 -22.73 6.28 11.24
CA HIS A 178 -22.17 5.34 10.26
C HIS A 178 -21.02 5.92 9.42
N LEU A 179 -20.37 6.97 9.93
CA LEU A 179 -19.23 7.62 9.31
C LEU A 179 -17.91 7.04 9.85
N PRO A 180 -16.85 7.00 9.02
CA PRO A 180 -15.55 6.54 9.47
C PRO A 180 -14.89 7.59 10.36
N ILE A 181 -14.36 7.15 11.51
CA ILE A 181 -13.48 7.89 12.41
C ILE A 181 -12.07 7.39 12.17
N ILE A 182 -11.23 8.21 11.54
CA ILE A 182 -9.87 7.84 11.15
C ILE A 182 -8.96 7.89 12.36
N LEU A 183 -8.25 6.79 12.61
CA LEU A 183 -7.28 6.70 13.69
C LEU A 183 -5.88 7.02 13.20
N MET A 184 -5.51 6.50 12.02
CA MET A 184 -4.19 6.71 11.42
C MET A 184 -4.19 6.37 9.93
N VAL A 185 -3.29 7.02 9.19
CA VAL A 185 -3.03 6.79 7.76
C VAL A 185 -1.53 6.71 7.54
N ALA A 186 -1.06 5.61 6.97
CA ALA A 186 0.31 5.48 6.49
C ALA A 186 0.31 5.59 4.95
N GLY A 187 0.99 6.61 4.42
CA GLY A 187 1.00 6.92 2.99
C GLY A 187 1.69 5.84 2.15
N GLY A 188 1.19 5.58 0.94
CA GLY A 188 1.86 4.69 -0.01
C GLY A 188 3.02 5.38 -0.74
N GLY A 189 3.98 4.60 -1.22
CA GLY A 189 5.15 5.08 -1.94
C GLY A 189 4.90 5.35 -3.43
N GLY A 190 5.66 6.26 -4.02
CA GLY A 190 5.62 6.57 -5.44
C GLY A 190 6.16 5.46 -6.35
N GLY A 191 5.49 5.22 -7.47
CA GLY A 191 5.97 4.35 -8.54
C GLY A 191 7.08 5.01 -9.37
N LEU A 192 7.92 4.18 -10.01
CA LEU A 192 9.04 4.66 -10.80
C LEU A 192 8.66 4.98 -12.26
N PRO A 193 9.30 5.98 -12.89
CA PRO A 193 9.06 6.27 -14.30
C PRO A 193 9.73 5.24 -15.21
N PHE A 194 9.26 5.18 -16.46
CA PHE A 194 9.99 4.54 -17.56
C PHE A 194 11.33 5.26 -17.78
N LEU A 195 12.44 4.52 -17.85
CA LEU A 195 13.75 5.07 -18.21
C LEU A 195 14.10 4.78 -19.66
N ARG A 196 14.28 5.85 -20.45
CA ARG A 196 14.84 5.75 -21.80
C ARG A 196 16.35 5.52 -21.72
N PRO A 197 16.94 4.72 -22.62
CA PRO A 197 18.39 4.64 -22.73
C PRO A 197 18.94 6.02 -23.05
N ALA A 198 19.97 6.46 -22.32
CA ALA A 198 20.69 7.68 -22.65
C ALA A 198 21.26 7.53 -24.07
N THR A 199 20.77 8.35 -25.00
CA THR A 199 21.49 8.55 -26.26
C THR A 199 22.77 9.29 -25.91
N LYS A 200 23.92 8.76 -26.32
CA LYS A 200 25.26 9.30 -26.01
C LYS A 200 25.53 10.73 -26.53
N ASN A 201 24.54 11.44 -27.06
CA ASN A 201 24.63 12.82 -27.50
C ASN A 201 23.36 13.57 -27.09
N PHE A 202 23.37 14.29 -25.97
CA PHE A 202 22.38 15.33 -25.72
C PHE A 202 23.04 16.53 -25.04
N ASN A 203 23.31 17.55 -25.86
CA ASN A 203 23.47 18.92 -25.38
C ASN A 203 22.17 19.33 -24.66
N ASN A 204 22.33 19.86 -23.46
CA ASN A 204 21.35 20.55 -22.61
C ASN A 204 20.03 20.92 -23.31
N THR A 205 19.00 20.09 -23.17
CA THR A 205 17.61 20.55 -23.18
C THR A 205 16.82 19.73 -22.17
N GLY A 206 16.17 20.43 -21.25
CA GLY A 206 15.70 19.89 -19.98
C GLY A 206 14.76 18.69 -20.08
N LEU A 207 14.93 17.77 -19.12
CA LEU A 207 14.00 16.69 -18.77
C LEU A 207 12.60 17.26 -18.53
N LYS A 208 11.71 17.17 -19.53
CA LYS A 208 10.27 17.39 -19.32
C LYS A 208 9.65 16.11 -18.76
N ARG A 209 9.21 16.16 -17.50
CA ARG A 209 8.30 15.15 -16.92
C ARG A 209 7.04 15.10 -17.78
N ILE A 210 6.79 13.98 -18.42
CA ILE A 210 5.48 13.69 -19.02
C ILE A 210 4.67 13.00 -17.94
N ALA A 211 3.87 13.78 -17.20
CA ALA A 211 2.88 13.23 -16.29
C ALA A 211 1.86 12.43 -17.11
N GLY A 212 1.79 11.11 -16.90
CA GLY A 212 0.72 10.29 -17.44
C GLY A 212 -0.64 10.81 -16.94
N LYS A 213 -1.66 10.81 -17.80
CA LYS A 213 -3.01 11.16 -17.39
C LYS A 213 -3.49 10.17 -16.32
N PRO A 214 -4.10 10.63 -15.21
CA PRO A 214 -4.63 9.76 -14.17
C PRO A 214 -5.71 8.85 -14.75
N TYR A 215 -5.60 7.54 -14.51
CA TYR A 215 -6.67 6.59 -14.80
C TYR A 215 -7.85 6.85 -13.84
N PRO A 216 -9.10 6.78 -14.31
CA PRO A 216 -10.27 7.03 -13.47
C PRO A 216 -10.51 5.81 -12.56
N VAL A 217 -10.03 5.88 -11.32
CA VAL A 217 -10.43 4.97 -10.23
C VAL A 217 -11.54 5.65 -9.44
N ASN A 218 -12.77 5.51 -9.92
CA ASN A 218 -13.94 6.23 -9.42
C ASN A 218 -14.27 5.93 -7.94
N ASP A 219 -13.89 4.75 -7.45
CA ASP A 219 -14.17 4.34 -6.06
C ASP A 219 -13.05 4.76 -5.07
N PHE A 220 -11.78 4.66 -5.48
CA PHE A 220 -10.65 5.04 -4.63
C PHE A 220 -10.52 6.57 -4.48
N ILE A 221 -10.75 7.31 -5.57
CA ILE A 221 -10.77 8.78 -5.53
C ILE A 221 -11.94 9.29 -4.67
N SER A 222 -13.10 8.64 -4.70
CA SER A 222 -14.22 9.01 -3.82
C SER A 222 -13.86 8.85 -2.35
N PHE A 223 -13.17 7.77 -1.96
CA PHE A 223 -12.69 7.60 -0.59
C PHE A 223 -11.69 8.69 -0.20
N PHE A 224 -10.67 8.96 -1.02
CA PHE A 224 -9.66 9.98 -0.70
C PHE A 224 -10.18 11.43 -0.76
N LEU A 225 -11.07 11.76 -1.69
CA LEU A 225 -11.73 13.08 -1.75
C LEU A 225 -12.66 13.29 -0.55
N TYR A 226 -13.40 12.26 -0.16
CA TYR A 226 -14.21 12.26 1.06
C TYR A 226 -13.34 12.50 2.31
N MET A 227 -12.19 11.84 2.38
CA MET A 227 -11.23 11.97 3.48
C MET A 227 -10.55 13.35 3.52
N ARG A 228 -10.15 13.90 2.37
CA ARG A 228 -9.57 15.24 2.24
C ARG A 228 -10.52 16.34 2.72
N HIS A 229 -11.81 16.21 2.43
CA HIS A 229 -12.83 17.15 2.90
C HIS A 229 -13.03 17.10 4.43
N LYS A 230 -12.70 15.98 5.10
CA LYS A 230 -12.96 15.78 6.53
C LYS A 230 -11.73 15.96 7.43
N LEU A 231 -10.51 15.82 6.90
CA LEU A 231 -9.28 16.08 7.64
C LEU A 231 -8.99 17.57 7.90
N HIS A 232 -9.74 18.49 7.30
CA HIS A 232 -9.60 19.92 7.54
C HIS A 232 -10.18 20.38 8.90
N ASP A 233 -10.82 19.47 9.65
CA ASP A 233 -11.55 19.77 10.89
C ASP A 233 -10.99 19.05 12.14
N SER A 234 -9.78 18.45 12.10
CA SER A 234 -9.25 17.68 13.25
C SER A 234 -7.80 18.05 13.60
N PRO A 235 -7.50 18.41 14.87
CA PRO A 235 -6.13 18.63 15.32
C PRO A 235 -5.47 17.28 15.57
N VAL A 236 -4.55 16.87 14.71
CA VAL A 236 -3.68 15.70 14.95
C VAL A 236 -2.31 16.22 15.38
N THR A 237 -1.97 16.02 16.66
CA THR A 237 -0.60 16.18 17.15
C THR A 237 0.23 14.97 16.69
N LEU A 238 1.12 15.20 15.74
CA LEU A 238 2.19 14.27 15.38
C LEU A 238 3.22 14.26 16.52
N ALA A 239 3.49 13.10 17.09
CA ALA A 239 4.63 12.91 17.97
C ALA A 239 5.81 12.46 17.11
N GLU A 240 6.83 13.32 16.99
CA GLU A 240 8.13 12.97 16.42
C GLU A 240 8.83 11.96 17.34
N LEU A 241 9.32 10.85 16.78
CA LEU A 241 10.24 9.95 17.48
C LEU A 241 11.67 10.53 17.40
N PRO A 242 12.48 10.40 18.47
CA PRO A 242 13.82 10.96 18.50
C PRO A 242 14.76 10.23 17.53
N SER A 243 15.71 11.02 17.00
CA SER A 243 16.79 10.65 16.07
C SER A 243 17.67 9.50 16.53
#